data_AF-A0A813XCY0-F1
#
_entry.id   AF-A0A813XCY0-F1
#
_cell.length_a   1.000
_cell.length_b   1.000
_cell.length_c   1.000
_cell.angle_alpha   90.00
_cell.angle_beta   90.00
_cell.angle_gamma   90.00
#
_symmetry.space_group_name_H-M   'P 1'
#
loop_
_entity.id
_entity.type
_entity.pdbx_description
1 polymer ?
#
loop_
_entity_poly.entity_id
_entity_poly.type
_entity_poly.pdbx_seq_one_letter_code
_entity_poly.pdbx_strand_id
1 'polypeptide(L)'
;MGFSILIAQFYGDCQFTDAAMQKPIDELKMKGFQVKHVKTEDECVKELASNQYQVAWIISDSNIKNPNMIPSLTNFHSNGGAIFLFADDSPWVRHASDFLQTKFGITVEGNYGGGNNMTYEENGHREKGHFGQHEIFTGIKHLFEGITICHPVYSTSASRTVFVPIATASDGNTSIAVYDPPSNSTANEGRICLDCGFTKLYINWDSAGTARYIVNVSCWLLRIENRFT
;
A
#
# COMPACT_ATOMS: atom_id res chain seq x y z
N MET A 1 15.38 4.23 19.39
CA MET A 1 14.08 3.54 19.21
C MET A 1 13.91 3.29 17.72
N GLY A 2 13.53 2.08 17.30
CA GLY A 2 13.25 1.77 15.90
C GLY A 2 11.82 2.16 15.51
N PHE A 3 11.55 2.27 14.22
CA PHE A 3 10.19 2.52 13.71
C PHE A 3 9.39 1.22 13.65
N SER A 4 8.12 1.29 14.05
CA SER A 4 7.24 0.12 14.15
C SER A 4 6.21 0.11 13.01
N ILE A 5 6.11 -1.03 12.35
CA ILE A 5 5.15 -1.33 11.27
C ILE A 5 4.20 -2.43 11.74
N LEU A 6 2.90 -2.14 11.66
CA LEU A 6 1.86 -3.16 11.77
C LEU A 6 1.55 -3.67 10.36
N ILE A 7 1.65 -4.98 10.14
CA ILE A 7 1.19 -5.62 8.91
C ILE A 7 -0.04 -6.44 9.23
N ALA A 8 -1.17 -6.09 8.62
CA ALA A 8 -2.41 -6.83 8.68
C ALA A 8 -2.64 -7.57 7.36
N GLN A 9 -2.49 -8.89 7.39
CA GLN A 9 -2.74 -9.78 6.26
C GLN A 9 -4.11 -10.44 6.41
N PHE A 10 -5.15 -9.85 5.80
CA PHE A 10 -6.51 -10.41 5.88
C PHE A 10 -6.76 -11.46 4.80
N TYR A 11 -6.19 -11.27 3.62
CA TYR A 11 -6.21 -12.29 2.57
C TYR A 11 -5.26 -13.44 2.88
N GLY A 12 -5.74 -14.67 2.66
CA GLY A 12 -4.91 -15.85 2.65
C GLY A 12 -5.45 -16.89 1.68
N ASP A 13 -4.56 -17.53 0.94
CA ASP A 13 -4.85 -18.69 0.10
C ASP A 13 -3.76 -19.76 0.31
N CYS A 14 -3.73 -20.78 -0.56
CA CYS A 14 -2.73 -21.84 -0.45
C CYS A 14 -1.29 -21.38 -0.76
N GLN A 15 -1.09 -20.23 -1.40
CA GLN A 15 0.21 -19.71 -1.79
C GLN A 15 0.67 -18.56 -0.88
N PHE A 16 -0.23 -17.70 -0.43
CA PHE A 16 0.03 -16.58 0.46
C PHE A 16 0.02 -17.00 1.94
N THR A 17 0.94 -17.92 2.25
CA THR A 17 1.13 -18.48 3.58
C THR A 17 1.95 -17.56 4.50
N ASP A 18 2.02 -17.88 5.79
CA ASP A 18 2.93 -17.19 6.73
C ASP A 18 4.39 -17.25 6.27
N ALA A 19 4.80 -18.38 5.67
CA ALA A 19 6.15 -18.54 5.14
C ALA A 19 6.40 -17.61 3.95
N ALA A 20 5.39 -17.36 3.11
CA ALA A 20 5.50 -16.41 2.02
C ALA A 20 5.62 -14.97 2.54
N MET A 21 4.79 -14.60 3.52
CA MET A 21 4.83 -13.26 4.13
C MET A 21 6.11 -13.01 4.95
N GLN A 22 6.81 -14.07 5.37
CA GLN A 22 8.07 -13.95 6.09
C GLN A 22 9.15 -13.21 5.27
N LYS A 23 9.17 -13.36 3.94
CA LYS A 23 10.13 -12.68 3.06
C LYS A 23 10.00 -11.14 3.15
N PRO A 24 8.83 -10.52 2.91
CA PRO A 24 8.61 -9.08 3.18
C PRO A 24 8.98 -8.66 4.60
N ILE A 25 8.60 -9.46 5.61
CA ILE A 25 8.85 -9.14 7.03
C ILE A 25 10.36 -9.09 7.32
N ASP A 26 11.12 -10.07 6.83
CA ASP A 26 12.56 -10.13 7.04
C ASP A 26 13.29 -9.00 6.34
N GLU A 27 12.87 -8.62 5.13
CA GLU A 27 13.44 -7.48 4.41
C GLU A 27 13.28 -6.18 5.21
N LEU A 28 12.10 -5.95 5.81
CA LEU A 28 11.88 -4.80 6.69
C LEU A 28 12.73 -4.89 7.97
N LYS A 29 12.79 -6.06 8.62
CA LYS A 29 13.59 -6.24 9.84
C LYS A 29 15.08 -6.03 9.59
N MET A 30 15.60 -6.48 8.45
CA MET A 30 16.99 -6.23 8.03
C MET A 30 17.31 -4.72 7.90
N LYS A 31 16.29 -3.87 7.66
CA LYS A 31 16.42 -2.42 7.62
C LYS A 31 16.14 -1.73 8.96
N GLY A 32 15.95 -2.50 10.03
CA GLY A 32 15.79 -1.99 11.39
C GLY A 32 14.36 -1.67 11.79
N PHE A 33 13.37 -2.00 10.95
CA PHE A 33 11.96 -1.88 11.34
C PHE A 33 11.58 -2.94 12.37
N GLN A 34 10.77 -2.54 13.34
CA GLN A 34 10.06 -3.47 14.22
C GLN A 34 8.74 -3.84 13.55
N VAL A 35 8.50 -5.12 13.31
CA VAL A 35 7.34 -5.55 12.53
C VAL A 35 6.45 -6.45 13.37
N LYS A 36 5.18 -6.09 13.51
CA LYS A 36 4.11 -6.94 14.04
C LYS A 36 3.23 -7.40 12.88
N HIS A 37 3.12 -8.71 12.70
CA HIS A 37 2.21 -9.32 11.73
C HIS A 37 0.96 -9.82 12.46
N VAL A 38 -0.22 -9.46 11.96
CA VAL A 38 -1.54 -9.90 12.45
C VAL A 38 -2.38 -10.39 11.27
N LYS A 39 -3.33 -11.29 11.56
CA LYS A 39 -4.18 -11.94 10.54
C LYS A 39 -5.67 -11.70 10.71
N THR A 40 -6.06 -11.03 11.80
CA THR A 40 -7.45 -10.77 12.11
C THR A 40 -7.70 -9.27 12.27
N GLU A 41 -8.89 -8.83 11.89
CA GLU A 41 -9.29 -7.43 12.04
C GLU A 41 -9.39 -7.03 13.51
N ASP A 42 -9.79 -7.95 14.40
CA ASP A 42 -9.85 -7.70 15.85
C ASP A 42 -8.47 -7.36 16.43
N GLU A 43 -7.45 -8.14 16.07
CA GLU A 43 -6.07 -7.85 16.43
C GLU A 43 -5.60 -6.54 15.80
N CYS A 44 -5.87 -6.32 14.51
CA CYS A 44 -5.48 -5.09 13.83
C CYS A 44 -6.08 -3.85 14.50
N VAL A 45 -7.38 -3.85 14.79
CA VAL A 45 -8.07 -2.76 15.49
C VAL A 45 -7.44 -2.48 16.86
N LYS A 46 -7.14 -3.54 17.63
CA LYS A 46 -6.47 -3.40 18.92
C LYS A 46 -5.06 -2.80 18.79
N GLU A 47 -4.27 -3.27 17.83
CA GLU A 47 -2.91 -2.81 17.60
C GLU A 47 -2.88 -1.36 17.08
N LEU A 48 -3.79 -0.98 16.17
CA LEU A 48 -3.93 0.41 15.71
C LEU A 48 -4.22 1.38 16.86
N ALA A 49 -5.02 0.96 17.84
CA ALA A 49 -5.35 1.77 19.03
C ALA A 49 -4.21 1.91 20.05
N SER A 50 -3.15 1.10 19.93
CA SER A 50 -2.01 1.09 20.88
C SER A 50 -1.10 2.32 20.78
N ASN A 51 -1.20 3.08 19.67
CA ASN A 51 -0.30 4.19 19.32
C ASN A 51 1.20 3.80 19.23
N GLN A 52 1.53 2.52 19.09
CA GLN A 52 2.92 2.05 19.00
C GLN A 52 3.47 2.09 17.57
N TYR A 53 2.59 2.10 16.57
CA TYR A 53 2.95 1.97 15.15
C TYR A 53 2.94 3.31 14.45
N GLN A 54 3.86 3.49 13.50
CA GLN A 54 3.92 4.67 12.64
C GLN A 54 3.39 4.37 11.24
N VAL A 55 3.45 3.10 10.83
CA VAL A 55 2.97 2.63 9.53
C VAL A 55 2.07 1.41 9.73
N ALA A 56 0.95 1.37 9.01
CA ALA A 56 0.09 0.19 8.91
C ALA A 56 0.04 -0.29 7.45
N TRP A 57 0.39 -1.55 7.20
CA TRP A 57 0.12 -2.23 5.94
C TRP A 57 -1.20 -2.98 6.04
N ILE A 58 -2.07 -2.79 5.07
CA ILE A 58 -3.39 -3.41 5.01
C ILE A 58 -3.48 -4.19 3.71
N ILE A 59 -3.42 -5.53 3.80
CA ILE A 59 -3.61 -6.43 2.67
C ILE A 59 -5.07 -6.85 2.68
N SER A 60 -5.82 -6.32 1.71
CA SER A 60 -7.28 -6.41 1.66
C SER A 60 -7.78 -7.83 1.45
N ASP A 61 -8.95 -8.14 2.01
CA ASP A 61 -9.72 -9.35 1.72
C ASP A 61 -11.04 -8.99 1.00
N SER A 62 -11.83 -10.01 0.72
CA SER A 62 -13.14 -9.99 0.07
C SER A 62 -14.28 -9.42 0.91
N ASN A 63 -14.09 -9.27 2.21
CA ASN A 63 -15.07 -8.71 3.14
C ASN A 63 -14.40 -8.05 4.34
N ILE A 64 -15.16 -7.21 5.04
CA ILE A 64 -14.80 -6.65 6.34
C ILE A 64 -15.72 -7.30 7.37
N LYS A 65 -15.15 -7.93 8.39
CA LYS A 65 -15.89 -8.71 9.41
C LYS A 65 -16.15 -7.91 10.67
N ASN A 66 -15.19 -7.07 11.05
CA ASN A 66 -15.24 -6.18 12.19
C ASN A 66 -15.64 -4.77 11.71
N PRO A 67 -16.82 -4.26 12.13
CA PRO A 67 -17.31 -2.95 11.70
C PRO A 67 -16.43 -1.78 12.16
N ASN A 68 -15.54 -1.99 13.14
CA ASN A 68 -14.61 -0.98 13.63
C ASN A 68 -13.30 -0.90 12.83
N MET A 69 -13.10 -1.78 11.84
CA MET A 69 -11.87 -1.81 11.05
C MET A 69 -11.61 -0.48 10.32
N ILE A 70 -12.57 -0.02 9.51
CA ILE A 70 -12.46 1.24 8.77
C ILE A 70 -12.42 2.48 9.70
N PRO A 71 -13.28 2.61 10.73
CA PRO A 71 -13.15 3.68 11.71
C PRO A 71 -11.79 3.73 12.41
N SER A 72 -11.24 2.58 12.80
CA SER A 72 -9.94 2.51 13.49
C SER A 72 -8.79 2.91 12.57
N LEU A 73 -8.82 2.45 11.31
CA LEU A 73 -7.83 2.83 10.30
C LEU A 73 -7.92 4.32 9.95
N THR A 74 -9.13 4.86 9.87
CA THR A 74 -9.40 6.30 9.67
C THR A 74 -8.82 7.13 10.81
N ASN A 75 -9.03 6.70 12.06
CA ASN A 75 -8.48 7.38 13.25
C ASN A 75 -6.95 7.30 13.28
N PHE A 76 -6.37 6.14 12.99
CA PHE A 76 -4.92 5.97 12.89
C PHE A 76 -4.32 6.95 11.87
N HIS A 77 -4.91 7.06 10.68
CA HIS A 77 -4.50 8.00 9.65
C HIS A 77 -4.61 9.46 10.10
N SER A 78 -5.77 9.84 10.65
CA SER A 78 -6.04 11.20 11.13
C SER A 78 -5.12 11.63 12.28
N ASN A 79 -4.48 10.67 12.96
CA ASN A 79 -3.51 10.91 14.03
C ASN A 79 -2.05 10.85 13.55
N GLY A 80 -1.81 10.78 12.24
CA GLY A 80 -0.48 10.85 11.62
C GLY A 80 0.10 9.51 11.25
N GLY A 81 -0.65 8.42 11.46
CA GLY A 81 -0.29 7.10 11.01
C GLY A 81 -0.29 7.00 9.49
N ALA A 82 0.81 6.53 8.92
CA ALA A 82 0.92 6.34 7.47
C ALA A 82 0.40 4.96 7.08
N ILE A 83 -0.19 4.82 5.89
CA ILE A 83 -0.84 3.57 5.48
C ILE A 83 -0.29 3.08 4.14
N PHE A 84 0.04 1.80 4.08
CA PHE A 84 0.28 1.09 2.82
C PHE A 84 -0.91 0.17 2.54
N LEU A 85 -1.75 0.53 1.58
CA LEU A 85 -2.89 -0.24 1.14
C LEU A 85 -2.47 -1.17 0.01
N PHE A 86 -2.80 -2.44 0.19
CA PHE A 86 -2.65 -3.48 -0.80
C PHE A 86 -4.04 -3.99 -1.17
N ALA A 87 -4.34 -3.93 -2.46
CA ALA A 87 -5.52 -4.52 -3.08
C ALA A 87 -5.08 -5.46 -4.21
N ASP A 88 -6.00 -6.27 -4.68
CA ASP A 88 -5.85 -7.12 -5.86
C ASP A 88 -7.22 -7.18 -6.57
N ASP A 89 -7.43 -8.07 -7.54
CA ASP A 89 -8.71 -8.14 -8.23
C ASP A 89 -9.92 -8.35 -7.31
N SER A 90 -11.07 -7.83 -7.72
CA SER A 90 -12.33 -7.99 -7.01
C SER A 90 -12.64 -9.49 -6.85
N PRO A 91 -12.94 -9.96 -5.61
CA PRO A 91 -13.41 -9.15 -4.48
C PRO A 91 -12.35 -8.64 -3.50
N TRP A 92 -11.05 -8.93 -3.67
CA TRP A 92 -9.98 -8.70 -2.68
C TRP A 92 -9.49 -7.25 -2.58
N VAL A 93 -10.45 -6.33 -2.52
CA VAL A 93 -10.28 -4.86 -2.52
C VAL A 93 -10.88 -4.19 -1.30
N ARG A 94 -11.64 -4.92 -0.46
CA ARG A 94 -12.65 -4.30 0.42
C ARG A 94 -12.07 -3.30 1.42
N HIS A 95 -10.97 -3.65 2.09
CA HIS A 95 -10.36 -2.76 3.09
C HIS A 95 -9.84 -1.48 2.44
N ALA A 96 -9.09 -1.60 1.34
CA ALA A 96 -8.59 -0.44 0.60
C ALA A 96 -9.74 0.43 0.06
N SER A 97 -10.71 -0.18 -0.61
CA SER A 97 -11.85 0.52 -1.22
C SER A 97 -12.70 1.25 -0.18
N ASP A 98 -13.09 0.59 0.92
CA ASP A 98 -13.99 1.20 1.91
C ASP A 98 -13.30 2.32 2.70
N PHE A 99 -12.00 2.17 3.00
CA PHE A 99 -11.20 3.22 3.63
C PHE A 99 -11.05 4.44 2.72
N LEU A 100 -10.64 4.23 1.46
CA LEU A 100 -10.44 5.31 0.49
C LEU A 100 -11.75 5.99 0.13
N GLN A 101 -12.86 5.25 0.07
CA GLN A 101 -14.18 5.82 -0.19
C GLN A 101 -14.60 6.74 0.96
N THR A 102 -14.40 6.29 2.20
CA THR A 102 -14.71 7.06 3.41
C THR A 102 -13.90 8.36 3.49
N LYS A 103 -12.61 8.30 3.13
CA LYS A 103 -11.69 9.46 3.24
C LYS A 103 -11.74 10.41 2.06
N PHE A 104 -11.82 9.88 0.84
CA PHE A 104 -11.52 10.64 -0.38
C PHE A 104 -12.55 10.44 -1.50
N GLY A 105 -13.55 9.57 -1.30
CA GLY A 105 -14.49 9.20 -2.36
C GLY A 105 -13.85 8.42 -3.50
N ILE A 106 -12.83 7.62 -3.19
CA ILE A 106 -12.13 6.74 -4.15
C ILE A 106 -12.51 5.30 -3.82
N THR A 107 -13.02 4.54 -4.79
CA THR A 107 -13.15 3.08 -4.66
C THR A 107 -11.99 2.37 -5.35
N VAL A 108 -11.82 1.09 -5.07
CA VAL A 108 -10.84 0.23 -5.75
C VAL A 108 -11.61 -0.95 -6.35
N GLU A 109 -11.51 -1.12 -7.67
CA GLU A 109 -12.32 -2.07 -8.43
C GLU A 109 -11.51 -2.65 -9.60
N GLY A 110 -11.94 -3.80 -10.10
CA GLY A 110 -11.38 -4.39 -11.32
C GLY A 110 -11.06 -5.86 -11.17
N ASN A 111 -11.01 -6.57 -12.28
CA ASN A 111 -10.47 -7.93 -12.34
C ASN A 111 -9.70 -8.05 -13.65
N TYR A 112 -8.43 -7.67 -13.60
CA TYR A 112 -7.57 -7.61 -14.77
C TYR A 112 -6.37 -8.52 -14.59
N GLY A 113 -5.97 -9.17 -15.68
CA GLY A 113 -4.74 -9.95 -15.70
C GLY A 113 -3.52 -9.02 -15.70
N GLY A 114 -2.62 -9.26 -14.76
CA GLY A 114 -1.27 -8.72 -14.77
C GLY A 114 -0.29 -9.75 -15.32
N GLY A 115 0.76 -10.01 -14.57
CA GLY A 115 1.79 -10.99 -14.88
C GLY A 115 3.02 -10.40 -15.58
N ASN A 116 3.06 -9.07 -15.77
CA ASN A 116 4.18 -8.40 -16.41
C ASN A 116 5.04 -7.62 -15.41
N ASN A 117 6.24 -7.26 -15.86
CA ASN A 117 7.10 -6.32 -15.16
C ASN A 117 6.88 -4.92 -15.73
N MET A 118 6.54 -3.97 -14.87
CA MET A 118 6.61 -2.55 -15.21
C MET A 118 8.08 -2.11 -15.26
N THR A 119 8.40 -1.15 -16.12
CA THR A 119 9.76 -0.64 -16.31
C THR A 119 9.87 0.83 -15.90
N TYR A 120 11.00 1.21 -15.31
CA TYR A 120 11.26 2.61 -14.98
C TYR A 120 11.38 3.46 -16.23
N GLU A 121 10.67 4.58 -16.25
CA GLU A 121 10.87 5.66 -17.21
C GLU A 121 10.58 6.99 -16.52
N GLU A 122 11.49 7.97 -16.62
CA GLU A 122 11.48 9.18 -15.77
C GLU A 122 10.11 9.88 -15.73
N ASN A 123 9.44 10.00 -16.88
CA ASN A 123 8.09 10.57 -17.00
C ASN A 123 7.01 9.54 -17.37
N GLY A 124 7.33 8.25 -17.34
CA GLY A 124 6.48 7.15 -17.79
C GLY A 124 5.38 6.73 -16.82
N HIS A 125 5.14 7.44 -15.72
CA HIS A 125 4.10 7.07 -14.73
C HIS A 125 2.67 7.01 -15.28
N ARG A 126 2.43 7.53 -16.48
CA ARG A 126 1.15 7.42 -17.22
C ARG A 126 1.22 6.46 -18.40
N GLU A 127 2.41 5.96 -18.71
CA GLU A 127 2.65 5.08 -19.84
C GLU A 127 2.41 3.64 -19.44
N LYS A 128 1.78 2.89 -20.34
CA LYS A 128 1.41 1.50 -20.12
C LYS A 128 2.65 0.67 -19.76
N GLY A 129 2.61 -0.05 -18.64
CA GLY A 129 3.70 -0.91 -18.18
C GLY A 129 4.91 -0.14 -17.65
N HIS A 130 4.73 1.09 -17.18
CA HIS A 130 5.83 1.92 -16.66
C HIS A 130 5.51 2.53 -15.29
N PHE A 131 6.58 2.79 -14.54
CA PHE A 131 6.53 3.62 -13.35
C PHE A 131 7.48 4.80 -13.49
N GLY A 132 7.07 5.94 -12.92
CA GLY A 132 7.78 7.20 -13.05
C GLY A 132 8.87 7.42 -12.02
N GLN A 133 9.44 8.62 -12.06
CA GLN A 133 10.28 9.12 -10.97
C GLN A 133 9.47 9.33 -9.69
N HIS A 134 9.79 8.54 -8.66
CA HIS A 134 9.29 8.71 -7.30
C HIS A 134 10.28 8.07 -6.32
N GLU A 135 10.38 8.58 -5.09
CA GLU A 135 11.34 8.10 -4.07
C GLU A 135 11.13 6.61 -3.73
N ILE A 136 9.89 6.13 -3.81
CA ILE A 136 9.57 4.72 -3.57
C ILE A 136 10.20 3.78 -4.61
N PHE A 137 10.55 4.28 -5.79
CA PHE A 137 11.14 3.50 -6.88
C PHE A 137 12.66 3.67 -6.99
N THR A 138 13.30 4.39 -6.07
CA THR A 138 14.75 4.63 -6.13
C THR A 138 15.55 3.32 -6.20
N GLY A 139 16.36 3.19 -7.25
CA GLY A 139 17.20 2.03 -7.50
C GLY A 139 16.47 0.79 -8.05
N ILE A 140 15.24 0.95 -8.55
CA ILE A 140 14.43 -0.10 -9.15
C ILE A 140 14.34 0.14 -10.66
N LYS A 141 14.68 -0.88 -11.46
CA LYS A 141 14.55 -0.83 -12.93
C LYS A 141 13.28 -1.51 -13.42
N HIS A 142 12.89 -2.59 -12.76
CA HIS A 142 11.70 -3.37 -13.07
C HIS A 142 10.95 -3.67 -11.78
N LEU A 143 9.62 -3.60 -11.83
CA LEU A 143 8.74 -3.93 -10.73
C LEU A 143 7.64 -4.87 -11.23
N PHE A 144 7.48 -6.01 -10.58
CA PHE A 144 6.38 -6.93 -10.90
C PHE A 144 5.05 -6.30 -10.48
N GLU A 145 4.06 -6.29 -11.38
CA GLU A 145 2.79 -5.59 -11.13
C GLU A 145 1.78 -6.40 -10.30
N GLY A 146 2.00 -7.71 -10.16
CA GLY A 146 1.02 -8.67 -9.65
C GLY A 146 0.57 -9.62 -10.75
N ILE A 147 0.01 -10.79 -10.41
CA ILE A 147 -0.60 -11.72 -11.38
C ILE A 147 -1.98 -11.25 -11.78
N THR A 148 -2.71 -10.70 -10.83
CA THR A 148 -4.00 -10.05 -10.98
C THR A 148 -3.88 -8.65 -10.39
N ILE A 149 -4.70 -7.73 -10.91
CA ILE A 149 -4.68 -6.33 -10.51
C ILE A 149 -6.09 -5.72 -10.53
N CYS A 150 -6.26 -4.69 -9.70
CA CYS A 150 -7.39 -3.77 -9.70
C CYS A 150 -6.92 -2.33 -10.00
N HIS A 151 -7.82 -1.34 -9.97
CA HIS A 151 -7.47 0.08 -10.14
C HIS A 151 -8.31 1.00 -9.25
N PRO A 152 -7.79 2.19 -8.88
CA PRO A 152 -8.58 3.21 -8.22
C PRO A 152 -9.62 3.79 -9.18
N VAL A 153 -10.85 3.93 -8.70
CA VAL A 153 -11.97 4.57 -9.38
C VAL A 153 -12.34 5.86 -8.64
N TYR A 154 -12.31 6.97 -9.36
CA TYR A 154 -12.48 8.31 -8.81
C TYR A 154 -13.89 8.83 -9.05
N SER A 155 -14.70 8.91 -7.98
CA SER A 155 -16.11 9.31 -8.06
C SER A 155 -16.33 10.82 -8.25
N THR A 156 -15.32 11.64 -7.95
CA THR A 156 -15.41 13.11 -8.05
C THR A 156 -14.14 13.73 -8.66
N SER A 157 -14.25 14.93 -9.24
CA SER A 157 -13.07 15.66 -9.72
C SER A 157 -12.05 15.96 -8.61
N ALA A 158 -12.53 16.21 -7.38
CA ALA A 158 -11.67 16.41 -6.22
C ALA A 158 -10.87 15.14 -5.88
N SER A 159 -11.51 13.96 -5.92
CA SER A 159 -10.81 12.70 -5.66
C SER A 159 -9.65 12.42 -6.62
N ARG A 160 -9.74 12.90 -7.87
CA ARG A 160 -8.69 12.75 -8.90
C ARG A 160 -7.43 13.56 -8.64
N THR A 161 -7.52 14.58 -7.79
CA THR A 161 -6.37 15.45 -7.47
C THR A 161 -5.72 15.10 -6.15
N VAL A 162 -6.34 14.22 -5.34
CA VAL A 162 -5.82 13.85 -4.02
C VAL A 162 -4.75 12.76 -4.14
N PHE A 163 -5.02 11.71 -4.92
CA PHE A 163 -4.05 10.65 -5.18
C PHE A 163 -3.32 10.92 -6.48
N VAL A 164 -1.99 10.85 -6.44
CA VAL A 164 -1.11 11.01 -7.59
C VAL A 164 -0.75 9.63 -8.11
N PRO A 165 -1.17 9.25 -9.34
CA PRO A 165 -0.66 8.06 -10.01
C PRO A 165 0.84 8.17 -10.25
N ILE A 166 1.59 7.14 -9.87
CA ILE A 166 3.05 7.08 -10.04
C ILE A 166 3.50 5.82 -10.78
N ALA A 167 2.57 4.90 -11.07
CA ALA A 167 2.78 3.77 -11.96
C ALA A 167 1.49 3.41 -12.71
N THR A 168 1.66 2.94 -13.94
CA THR A 168 0.59 2.42 -14.80
C THR A 168 0.93 0.98 -15.19
N ALA A 169 0.00 0.08 -14.92
CA ALA A 169 0.13 -1.35 -15.23
C ALA A 169 0.18 -1.62 -16.74
N SER A 170 0.53 -2.85 -17.07
CA SER A 170 0.57 -3.39 -18.43
C SER A 170 -0.80 -3.51 -19.10
N ASP A 171 -1.90 -3.16 -18.42
CA ASP A 171 -3.23 -3.04 -19.02
C ASP A 171 -3.57 -1.59 -19.42
N GLY A 172 -2.75 -0.62 -18.97
CA GLY A 172 -2.89 0.81 -19.26
C GLY A 172 -3.56 1.62 -18.15
N ASN A 173 -3.89 1.03 -17.01
CA ASN A 173 -4.54 1.70 -15.88
C ASN A 173 -3.57 1.93 -14.70
N THR A 174 -3.92 2.85 -13.81
CA THR A 174 -3.10 3.17 -12.62
C THR A 174 -2.93 1.96 -11.71
N SER A 175 -1.69 1.56 -11.45
CA SER A 175 -1.37 0.42 -10.59
C SER A 175 -0.89 0.83 -9.20
N ILE A 176 -0.20 1.97 -9.10
CA ILE A 176 0.30 2.52 -7.85
C ILE A 176 -0.01 4.00 -7.80
N ALA A 177 -0.63 4.45 -6.72
CA ALA A 177 -0.92 5.84 -6.46
C ALA A 177 -0.58 6.22 -5.02
N VAL A 178 -0.23 7.48 -4.81
CA VAL A 178 0.18 7.98 -3.49
C VAL A 178 -0.60 9.21 -3.10
N TYR A 179 -0.79 9.37 -1.80
CA TYR A 179 -1.25 10.60 -1.17
C TYR A 179 -0.17 11.10 -0.23
N ASP A 180 0.30 12.32 -0.48
CA ASP A 180 1.23 13.04 0.38
C ASP A 180 0.54 14.31 0.93
N PRO A 181 0.10 14.32 2.20
CA PRO A 181 -0.54 15.48 2.79
C PRO A 181 0.33 16.74 2.64
N PRO A 182 -0.21 17.88 2.19
CA PRO A 182 0.54 19.12 2.05
C PRO A 182 1.21 19.54 3.36
N SER A 183 2.43 20.09 3.29
CA SER A 183 3.21 20.52 4.46
C SER A 183 2.55 21.64 5.27
N ASN A 184 1.63 22.40 4.66
CA ASN A 184 0.85 23.46 5.30
C ASN A 184 -0.54 22.99 5.76
N SER A 185 -0.83 21.69 5.66
CA SER A 185 -2.08 21.13 6.16
C SER A 185 -2.14 21.24 7.69
N THR A 186 -3.27 21.71 8.22
CA THR A 186 -3.56 21.66 9.66
C THR A 186 -3.99 20.27 10.11
N ALA A 187 -4.29 19.37 9.17
CA ALA A 187 -4.60 17.98 9.45
C ALA A 187 -3.30 17.20 9.68
N ASN A 188 -3.22 16.51 10.82
CA ASN A 188 -2.10 15.65 11.18
C ASN A 188 -2.20 14.29 10.45
N GLU A 189 -2.40 14.30 9.13
CA GLU A 189 -2.58 13.07 8.35
C GLU A 189 -1.24 12.45 7.92
N GLY A 190 -1.20 11.12 7.87
CA GLY A 190 -0.05 10.37 7.37
C GLY A 190 -0.02 10.29 5.83
N ARG A 191 1.11 9.83 5.28
CA ARG A 191 1.19 9.45 3.85
C ARG A 191 0.40 8.17 3.58
N ILE A 192 -0.12 8.03 2.37
CA ILE A 192 -0.72 6.78 1.91
C ILE A 192 -0.06 6.33 0.61
N CYS A 193 0.22 5.03 0.49
CA CYS A 193 0.52 4.37 -0.76
C CYS A 193 -0.55 3.32 -1.04
N LEU A 194 -1.15 3.34 -2.22
CA LEU A 194 -2.05 2.30 -2.73
C LEU A 194 -1.28 1.51 -3.79
N ASP A 195 -1.16 0.20 -3.61
CA ASP A 195 -0.71 -0.76 -4.61
C ASP A 195 -1.86 -1.71 -4.95
N CYS A 196 -2.16 -1.84 -6.23
CA CYS A 196 -3.30 -2.57 -6.74
C CYS A 196 -3.00 -4.00 -7.23
N GLY A 197 -1.86 -4.60 -6.84
CA GLY A 197 -1.55 -6.00 -7.17
C GLY A 197 -0.74 -6.69 -6.07
N PHE A 198 -1.36 -7.01 -4.93
CA PHE A 198 -0.64 -7.56 -3.78
C PHE A 198 0.00 -8.93 -4.03
N THR A 199 -0.42 -9.66 -5.07
CA THR A 199 0.19 -10.94 -5.46
C THR A 199 1.71 -10.86 -5.62
N LYS A 200 2.28 -9.69 -5.93
CA LYS A 200 3.74 -9.47 -5.97
C LYS A 200 4.45 -9.72 -4.63
N LEU A 201 3.74 -9.69 -3.51
CA LEU A 201 4.28 -9.94 -2.17
C LEU A 201 4.67 -11.40 -1.95
N TYR A 202 4.09 -12.34 -2.71
CA TYR A 202 4.36 -13.77 -2.54
C TYR A 202 4.60 -14.53 -3.85
N ILE A 203 4.19 -13.97 -4.99
CA ILE A 203 4.47 -14.51 -6.33
C ILE A 203 5.57 -13.66 -6.97
N ASN A 204 6.57 -14.32 -7.55
CA ASN A 204 7.68 -13.65 -8.25
C ASN A 204 8.41 -12.59 -7.39
N TRP A 205 8.41 -12.77 -6.06
CA TRP A 205 9.07 -11.86 -5.11
C TRP A 205 10.52 -11.51 -5.50
N ASP A 206 11.27 -12.53 -5.93
CA ASP A 206 12.69 -12.42 -6.26
C ASP A 206 12.96 -11.93 -7.70
N SER A 207 11.92 -11.71 -8.52
CA SER A 207 12.09 -11.46 -9.96
C SER A 207 12.34 -10.00 -10.34
N ALA A 208 11.71 -9.04 -9.63
CA ALA A 208 11.66 -7.66 -10.09
C ALA A 208 11.43 -6.65 -8.95
N GLY A 209 12.49 -6.30 -8.23
CA GLY A 209 12.56 -5.08 -7.41
C GLY A 209 11.68 -5.05 -6.15
N THR A 210 10.79 -6.01 -5.93
CA THR A 210 9.76 -5.98 -4.88
C THR A 210 10.34 -5.78 -3.48
N ALA A 211 11.42 -6.48 -3.14
CA ALA A 211 12.10 -6.32 -1.84
C ALA A 211 12.57 -4.88 -1.60
N ARG A 212 13.14 -4.23 -2.62
CA ARG A 212 13.57 -2.83 -2.52
C ARG A 212 12.37 -1.89 -2.50
N TYR A 213 11.36 -2.16 -3.31
CA TYR A 213 10.13 -1.38 -3.40
C TYR A 213 9.45 -1.26 -2.04
N ILE A 214 9.19 -2.38 -1.36
CA ILE A 214 8.48 -2.35 -0.08
C ILE A 214 9.25 -1.62 1.03
N VAL A 215 10.58 -1.67 1.01
CA VAL A 215 11.44 -0.93 1.95
C VAL A 215 11.37 0.55 1.64
N ASN A 216 11.52 0.93 0.37
CA ASN A 216 11.48 2.33 -0.05
C ASN A 216 10.11 2.95 0.28
N VAL A 217 9.00 2.25 0.01
CA VAL A 217 7.66 2.70 0.41
C VAL A 217 7.57 2.87 1.92
N SER A 218 8.03 1.90 2.70
CA SER A 218 7.99 1.99 4.17
C SER A 218 8.80 3.16 4.72
N CYS A 219 9.97 3.44 4.14
CA CYS A 219 10.77 4.61 4.49
C CYS A 219 10.07 5.91 4.11
N TRP A 220 9.53 5.99 2.89
CA TRP A 220 8.80 7.16 2.40
C TRP A 220 7.58 7.47 3.28
N LEU A 221 6.83 6.45 3.68
CA LEU A 221 5.65 6.58 4.55
C LEU A 221 5.99 7.20 5.92
N LEU A 222 7.20 7.00 6.44
CA LEU A 222 7.60 7.57 7.74
C LEU A 222 7.82 9.09 7.73
N ARG A 223 8.01 9.68 6.54
CA ARG A 223 8.30 11.11 6.36
C ARG A 223 9.47 11.58 7.25
N ILE A 224 10.54 10.79 7.26
CA ILE A 224 11.71 10.97 8.14
C ILE A 224 12.37 12.34 7.91
N GLU A 225 12.32 12.85 6.69
CA GLU A 225 12.85 14.15 6.30
C GLU A 225 12.25 15.32 7.11
N ASN A 226 11.04 15.16 7.64
CA ASN A 226 10.38 16.18 8.48
C ASN A 226 10.54 15.93 9.98
N ARG A 227 11.24 14.86 10.39
CA ARG A 227 11.42 14.50 11.81
C ARG A 227 12.76 14.97 12.38
N PHE A 228 13.67 15.47 11.54
CA PHE A 228 15.00 15.95 11.93
C PHE A 228 15.19 17.47 11.77
N THR A 229 14.09 18.19 11.52
CA THR A 229 14.02 19.67 11.53
C THR A 229 13.47 20.16 12.85
#